data_AF-A0A7S1JB31-F1
#
_entry.id   AF-A0A7S1JB31-F1
#
_cell.length_a   1.000
_cell.length_b   1.000
_cell.length_c   1.000
_cell.angle_alpha   90.00
_cell.angle_beta   90.00
_cell.angle_gamma   90.00
#
_symmetry.space_group_name_H-M   'P 1'
#
loop_
_entity.id
_entity.type
_entity.pdbx_description
1 polymer ?
#
loop_
_entity_poly.entity_id
_entity_poly.type
_entity_poly.pdbx_seq_one_letter_code
_entity_poly.pdbx_strand_id
1 'polypeptide(L)'
;TLVTKTYRSWLAWDGDKVVLGPWAQPGREKGIRDIARKAQNNMGGVPWIVGETGIPYDLYGGKAFKNGDFSAQEGAADAVMRALEVCFANVAYWNYTSDNSNQHGDNWNAEDLSIFSRDQMTGSGGINDGGRALKALVRPYARCFKGQPVTQKFDMDTKRFHFKFISGKELDAQTEFFVPNYQYPNGYECRVSDGKVVKSVKSQTLVWIHGTGGHPHEIYIWDPQVKFKWRRLLPVIGVLLLLVVLLIILTTLKWEVDE
;
A
#
# COMPACT_ATOMS: atom_id res chain seq x y z
N THR A 1 -14.58 3.74 -6.21
CA THR A 1 -14.93 2.30 -6.38
C THR A 1 -16.37 2.04 -5.99
N LEU A 2 -16.83 2.42 -4.79
CA LEU A 2 -18.21 2.22 -4.30
C LEU A 2 -19.31 2.65 -5.28
N VAL A 3 -19.30 3.90 -5.77
CA VAL A 3 -20.39 4.44 -6.62
C VAL A 3 -20.48 3.72 -7.98
N THR A 4 -19.34 3.55 -8.65
CA THR A 4 -19.32 3.02 -10.03
C THR A 4 -19.13 1.51 -10.11
N LYS A 5 -18.79 0.84 -8.99
CA LYS A 5 -18.26 -0.53 -8.94
C LYS A 5 -17.17 -0.84 -9.99
N THR A 6 -16.35 0.15 -10.30
CA THR A 6 -15.17 0.03 -11.19
C THR A 6 -13.92 0.61 -10.53
N TYR A 7 -12.75 0.11 -10.93
CA TYR A 7 -11.45 0.57 -10.44
C TYR A 7 -10.48 0.85 -11.58
N ARG A 8 -10.06 2.11 -11.71
CA ARG A 8 -9.03 2.53 -12.66
C ARG A 8 -7.84 3.08 -11.88
N SER A 9 -6.70 2.42 -11.97
CA SER A 9 -5.48 2.83 -11.24
C SER A 9 -5.05 4.26 -11.56
N TRP A 10 -5.27 4.70 -12.81
CA TRP A 10 -4.96 6.01 -13.36
C TRP A 10 -6.04 7.08 -13.17
N LEU A 11 -7.13 6.81 -12.46
CA LEU A 11 -8.20 7.79 -12.22
C LEU A 11 -8.46 7.92 -10.71
N ALA A 12 -8.50 9.15 -10.21
CA ALA A 12 -8.94 9.42 -8.84
C ALA A 12 -9.62 10.79 -8.71
N TRP A 13 -10.23 11.02 -7.56
CA TRP A 13 -10.71 12.32 -7.11
C TRP A 13 -9.81 12.77 -5.96
N ASP A 14 -9.31 14.00 -5.98
CA ASP A 14 -8.37 14.53 -4.99
C ASP A 14 -9.01 15.36 -3.87
N GLY A 15 -10.35 15.41 -3.85
CA GLY A 15 -11.15 16.27 -2.99
C GLY A 15 -11.84 17.41 -3.74
N ASP A 16 -11.19 17.93 -4.78
CA ASP A 16 -11.62 19.14 -5.50
C ASP A 16 -11.87 18.88 -6.99
N LYS A 17 -11.09 17.96 -7.58
CA LYS A 17 -11.15 17.65 -9.01
C LYS A 17 -10.78 16.20 -9.30
N VAL A 18 -11.09 15.81 -10.54
CA VAL A 18 -10.61 14.56 -11.13
C VAL A 18 -9.12 14.69 -11.45
N VAL A 19 -8.33 13.69 -11.06
CA VAL A 19 -6.91 13.55 -11.38
C VAL A 19 -6.66 12.29 -12.21
N LEU A 20 -5.72 12.37 -13.15
CA LEU A 20 -5.49 11.36 -14.18
C LEU A 20 -4.03 10.89 -14.24
N GLY A 21 -3.84 9.68 -14.74
CA GLY A 21 -2.54 9.10 -15.04
C GLY A 21 -1.68 8.92 -13.79
N PRO A 22 -0.39 9.31 -13.84
CA PRO A 22 0.54 9.22 -12.70
C PRO A 22 0.08 10.00 -11.47
N TRP A 23 -0.79 10.99 -11.63
CA TRP A 23 -1.28 11.86 -10.55
C TRP A 23 -2.44 11.26 -9.77
N ALA A 24 -3.01 10.13 -10.23
CA ALA A 24 -4.15 9.52 -9.58
C ALA A 24 -3.82 9.06 -8.15
N GLN A 25 -2.67 8.42 -7.91
CA GLN A 25 -2.30 8.04 -6.55
C GLN A 25 -2.01 9.27 -5.66
N PRO A 26 -1.15 10.22 -6.07
CA PRO A 26 -0.95 11.46 -5.30
C PRO A 26 -2.25 12.20 -4.96
N GLY A 27 -3.25 12.17 -5.85
CA GLY A 27 -4.58 12.73 -5.55
C GLY A 27 -5.33 11.98 -4.45
N ARG A 28 -5.28 10.64 -4.44
CA ARG A 28 -5.85 9.84 -3.33
C ARG A 28 -5.15 10.16 -2.00
N GLU A 29 -3.82 10.27 -2.04
CA GLU A 29 -3.00 10.65 -0.88
C GLU A 29 -3.35 12.05 -0.38
N LYS A 30 -3.55 13.02 -1.28
CA LYS A 30 -4.04 14.37 -0.93
C LYS A 30 -5.39 14.29 -0.21
N GLY A 31 -6.33 13.50 -0.72
CA GLY A 31 -7.65 13.35 -0.09
C GLY A 31 -7.56 12.89 1.37
N ILE A 32 -6.75 11.87 1.66
CA ILE A 32 -6.52 11.42 3.05
C ILE A 32 -5.80 12.49 3.88
N ARG A 33 -4.80 13.16 3.31
CA ARG A 33 -4.07 14.25 3.99
C ARG A 33 -4.98 15.43 4.32
N ASP A 34 -5.96 15.73 3.49
CA ASP A 34 -6.94 16.79 3.73
C ASP A 34 -7.89 16.42 4.86
N ILE A 35 -8.32 15.16 4.94
CA ILE A 35 -9.09 14.63 6.09
C ILE A 35 -8.26 14.75 7.38
N ALA A 36 -7.00 14.30 7.36
CA ALA A 36 -6.10 14.37 8.51
C ALA A 36 -5.92 15.82 9.00
N ARG A 37 -5.68 16.75 8.07
CA ARG A 37 -5.54 18.19 8.38
C ARG A 37 -6.81 18.78 8.99
N LYS A 38 -7.99 18.44 8.44
CA LYS A 38 -9.28 18.87 8.99
C LYS A 38 -9.50 18.34 10.41
N ALA A 39 -9.20 17.06 10.64
CA ALA A 39 -9.29 16.47 11.98
C ALA A 39 -8.37 17.19 12.97
N GLN A 40 -7.10 17.39 12.62
CA GLN A 40 -6.14 18.09 13.47
C GLN A 40 -6.56 19.53 13.79
N ASN A 41 -6.98 20.30 12.78
CA ASN A 41 -7.33 21.71 12.94
C ASN A 41 -8.66 21.93 13.69
N ASN A 42 -9.64 21.05 13.48
CA ASN A 42 -11.00 21.25 14.00
C ASN A 42 -11.27 20.49 15.30
N MET A 43 -10.41 19.52 15.68
CA MET A 43 -10.60 18.68 16.87
C MET A 43 -9.52 18.90 17.93
N GLY A 44 -8.77 20.01 17.87
CA GLY A 44 -7.78 20.37 18.90
C GLY A 44 -6.57 19.44 18.96
N GLY A 45 -6.17 18.85 17.83
CA GLY A 45 -4.98 18.00 17.75
C GLY A 45 -5.10 16.61 18.38
N VAL A 46 -6.32 16.14 18.69
CA VAL A 46 -6.52 14.76 19.18
C VAL A 46 -6.15 13.71 18.13
N PRO A 47 -5.77 12.49 18.55
CA PRO A 47 -5.58 11.37 17.63
C PRO A 47 -6.85 11.10 16.80
N TRP A 48 -6.64 10.65 15.57
CA TRP A 48 -7.72 10.34 14.64
C TRP A 48 -7.51 8.96 14.01
N ILE A 49 -8.61 8.37 13.56
CA ILE A 49 -8.64 7.07 12.88
C ILE A 49 -9.63 7.17 11.72
N VAL A 50 -9.31 6.54 10.59
CA VAL A 50 -10.29 6.28 9.54
C VAL A 50 -11.16 5.12 10.02
N GLY A 51 -12.34 5.46 10.56
CA GLY A 51 -13.25 4.48 11.14
C GLY A 51 -13.77 3.46 10.13
N GLU A 52 -13.89 3.85 8.85
CA GLU A 52 -14.35 2.98 7.78
C GLU A 52 -13.70 3.34 6.45
N THR A 53 -13.25 2.32 5.74
CA THR A 53 -12.86 2.40 4.33
C THR A 53 -12.82 0.99 3.76
N GLY A 54 -12.96 0.85 2.45
CA GLY A 54 -12.88 -0.45 1.82
C GLY A 54 -13.04 -0.40 0.32
N ILE A 55 -13.27 -1.56 -0.27
CA ILE A 55 -13.61 -1.71 -1.68
C ILE A 55 -14.78 -2.70 -1.82
N PRO A 56 -15.68 -2.49 -2.79
CA PRO A 56 -16.54 -3.56 -3.25
C PRO A 56 -15.69 -4.67 -3.89
N TYR A 57 -15.97 -5.93 -3.55
CA TYR A 57 -15.32 -7.09 -4.15
C TYR A 57 -16.04 -7.56 -5.42
N ASP A 58 -17.29 -7.14 -5.63
CA ASP A 58 -18.08 -7.36 -6.85
C ASP A 58 -17.76 -6.37 -7.98
N LEU A 59 -16.54 -5.83 -8.03
CA LEU A 59 -16.08 -4.95 -9.12
C LEU A 59 -16.37 -5.56 -10.49
N TYR A 60 -16.76 -4.69 -11.42
CA TYR A 60 -17.09 -5.09 -12.79
C TYR A 60 -18.21 -6.14 -12.86
N GLY A 61 -19.21 -6.03 -11.97
CA GLY A 61 -20.34 -6.95 -11.90
C GLY A 61 -19.91 -8.36 -11.49
N GLY A 62 -18.96 -8.46 -10.56
CA GLY A 62 -18.47 -9.75 -10.05
C GLY A 62 -17.68 -10.57 -11.07
N LYS A 63 -17.04 -9.93 -12.07
CA LYS A 63 -16.26 -10.64 -13.10
C LYS A 63 -15.22 -11.60 -12.49
N ALA A 64 -14.57 -11.17 -11.41
CA ALA A 64 -13.57 -11.94 -10.67
C ALA A 64 -14.12 -13.27 -10.12
N PHE A 65 -15.41 -13.33 -9.78
CA PHE A 65 -16.04 -14.54 -9.23
C PHE A 65 -16.14 -15.66 -10.25
N LYS A 66 -16.13 -15.32 -11.54
CA LYS A 66 -16.24 -16.27 -12.65
C LYS A 66 -14.89 -16.75 -13.15
N ASN A 67 -13.90 -15.87 -13.19
CA ASN A 67 -12.59 -16.16 -13.78
C ASN A 67 -11.46 -16.33 -12.76
N GLY A 68 -11.72 -16.08 -11.47
CA GLY A 68 -10.74 -16.16 -10.38
C GLY A 68 -9.70 -15.04 -10.37
N ASP A 69 -9.81 -14.04 -11.25
CA ASP A 69 -8.85 -12.93 -11.34
C ASP A 69 -9.31 -11.75 -10.47
N PHE A 70 -8.77 -11.70 -9.25
CA PHE A 70 -9.02 -10.63 -8.27
C PHE A 70 -8.00 -9.48 -8.32
N SER A 71 -7.19 -9.39 -9.40
CA SER A 71 -6.15 -8.36 -9.51
C SER A 71 -6.70 -6.93 -9.44
N ALA A 72 -7.93 -6.70 -9.90
CA ALA A 72 -8.59 -5.40 -9.78
C ALA A 72 -8.92 -5.04 -8.32
N GLN A 73 -9.40 -6.01 -7.53
CA GLN A 73 -9.72 -5.86 -6.12
C GLN A 73 -8.45 -5.64 -5.31
N GLU A 74 -7.40 -6.42 -5.57
CA GLU A 74 -6.07 -6.21 -4.99
C GLU A 74 -5.53 -4.81 -5.30
N GLY A 75 -5.58 -4.40 -6.57
CA GLY A 75 -5.12 -3.07 -6.98
C GLY A 75 -5.94 -1.93 -6.38
N ALA A 76 -7.25 -2.11 -6.21
CA ALA A 76 -8.12 -1.12 -5.58
C ALA A 76 -7.83 -1.00 -4.08
N ALA A 77 -7.70 -2.12 -3.38
CA ALA A 77 -7.33 -2.15 -1.96
C ALA A 77 -5.93 -1.55 -1.74
N ASP A 78 -4.95 -1.86 -2.58
CA ASP A 78 -3.60 -1.28 -2.48
C ASP A 78 -3.62 0.25 -2.69
N ALA A 79 -4.41 0.75 -3.65
CA ALA A 79 -4.55 2.19 -3.86
C ALA A 79 -5.07 2.92 -2.60
N VAL A 80 -6.03 2.32 -1.89
CA VAL A 80 -6.55 2.81 -0.60
C VAL A 80 -5.47 2.73 0.47
N MET A 81 -4.85 1.55 0.66
CA MET A 81 -3.88 1.31 1.73
C MET A 81 -2.62 2.18 1.58
N ARG A 82 -2.13 2.40 0.35
CA ARG A 82 -1.02 3.32 0.10
C ARG A 82 -1.35 4.77 0.46
N ALA A 83 -2.59 5.22 0.20
CA ALA A 83 -3.01 6.58 0.54
C ALA A 83 -3.07 6.80 2.07
N LEU A 84 -3.54 5.81 2.81
CA LEU A 84 -3.54 5.79 4.27
C LEU A 84 -2.12 5.76 4.83
N GLU A 85 -1.28 4.90 4.28
CA GLU A 85 0.09 4.66 4.73
C GLU A 85 0.98 5.90 4.67
N VAL A 86 0.98 6.65 3.55
CA VAL A 86 1.79 7.87 3.42
C VAL A 86 1.30 9.02 4.31
N CYS A 87 0.10 8.88 4.87
CA CYS A 87 -0.49 9.83 5.80
C CYS A 87 -0.37 9.37 7.27
N PHE A 88 0.24 8.20 7.52
CA PHE A 88 0.29 7.56 8.84
C PHE A 88 -1.10 7.42 9.48
N ALA A 89 -2.12 7.19 8.66
CA ALA A 89 -3.49 7.06 9.09
C ALA A 89 -3.74 5.67 9.68
N ASN A 90 -4.22 5.61 10.91
CA ASN A 90 -4.82 4.39 11.44
C ASN A 90 -6.16 4.12 10.74
N VAL A 91 -6.54 2.85 10.59
CA VAL A 91 -7.73 2.46 9.85
C VAL A 91 -8.40 1.24 10.46
N ALA A 92 -9.73 1.27 10.52
CA ALA A 92 -10.55 0.07 10.62
C ALA A 92 -11.14 -0.22 9.23
N TYR A 93 -10.66 -1.29 8.60
CA TYR A 93 -11.05 -1.63 7.23
C TYR A 93 -12.41 -2.32 7.23
N TRP A 94 -13.35 -1.78 6.46
CA TRP A 94 -14.71 -2.29 6.34
C TRP A 94 -14.76 -3.37 5.24
N ASN A 95 -15.15 -4.61 5.54
CA ASN A 95 -15.47 -5.18 6.85
C ASN A 95 -14.98 -6.63 6.94
N TYR A 96 -15.35 -7.35 7.99
CA TYR A 96 -15.22 -8.80 8.07
C TYR A 96 -16.59 -9.40 8.39
N THR A 97 -17.10 -10.22 7.47
CA THR A 97 -18.38 -10.92 7.60
C THR A 97 -18.16 -12.40 7.33
N SER A 98 -18.34 -13.24 8.36
CA SER A 98 -17.97 -14.67 8.33
C SER A 98 -18.87 -15.55 7.46
N ASP A 99 -20.04 -15.06 7.10
CA ASP A 99 -21.05 -15.71 6.27
C ASP A 99 -21.17 -15.05 4.88
N ASN A 100 -20.22 -14.18 4.52
CA ASN A 100 -20.16 -13.57 3.20
C ASN A 100 -20.02 -14.64 2.10
N SER A 101 -20.72 -14.42 0.99
CA SER A 101 -20.60 -15.19 -0.24
C SER A 101 -20.50 -14.28 -1.45
N ASN A 102 -19.96 -14.75 -2.56
CA ASN A 102 -19.91 -14.00 -3.82
C ASN A 102 -21.31 -13.78 -4.40
N GLN A 103 -22.30 -14.61 -4.02
CA GLN A 103 -23.67 -14.52 -4.52
C GLN A 103 -24.47 -13.42 -3.80
N HIS A 104 -24.37 -13.35 -2.48
CA HIS A 104 -25.20 -12.47 -1.65
C HIS A 104 -24.42 -11.35 -0.98
N GLY A 105 -23.10 -11.31 -1.16
CA GLY A 105 -22.22 -10.37 -0.50
C GLY A 105 -22.20 -10.60 1.00
N ASP A 106 -22.24 -9.54 1.79
CA ASP A 106 -22.19 -9.57 3.25
C ASP A 106 -23.58 -9.69 3.91
N ASN A 107 -24.61 -10.07 3.15
CA ASN A 107 -26.00 -10.19 3.58
C ASN A 107 -26.62 -8.88 4.11
N TRP A 108 -25.99 -7.74 3.82
CA TRP A 108 -26.47 -6.42 4.20
C TRP A 108 -26.58 -5.52 2.96
N ASN A 109 -27.78 -5.01 2.67
CA ASN A 109 -28.03 -4.09 1.54
C ASN A 109 -27.49 -4.53 0.16
N ALA A 110 -27.29 -5.84 -0.05
CA ALA A 110 -26.63 -6.40 -1.24
C ALA A 110 -25.23 -5.82 -1.50
N GLU A 111 -24.54 -5.41 -0.43
CA GLU A 111 -23.14 -4.98 -0.46
C GLU A 111 -22.21 -6.19 -0.43
N ASP A 112 -21.03 -6.06 -1.03
CA ASP A 112 -20.00 -7.09 -0.99
C ASP A 112 -18.66 -6.46 -0.60
N LEU A 113 -18.50 -6.14 0.69
CA LEU A 113 -17.37 -5.36 1.22
C LEU A 113 -16.40 -6.18 2.10
N SER A 114 -16.77 -7.41 2.45
CA SER A 114 -15.99 -8.24 3.40
C SER A 114 -14.59 -8.56 2.91
N ILE A 115 -13.59 -8.52 3.77
CA ILE A 115 -12.25 -9.04 3.46
C ILE A 115 -12.22 -10.58 3.43
N PHE A 116 -13.37 -11.24 3.64
CA PHE A 116 -13.51 -12.68 3.67
C PHE A 116 -14.72 -13.12 2.81
N SER A 117 -14.62 -14.28 2.19
CA SER A 117 -15.75 -14.98 1.56
C SER A 117 -15.54 -16.49 1.64
N ARG A 118 -16.63 -17.23 1.90
CA ARG A 118 -16.60 -18.70 1.90
C ARG A 118 -16.19 -19.26 0.53
N ASP A 119 -16.53 -18.57 -0.54
CA ASP A 119 -16.20 -18.96 -1.92
C ASP A 119 -14.73 -18.77 -2.28
N GLN A 120 -13.95 -18.07 -1.42
CA GLN A 120 -12.50 -17.98 -1.55
C GLN A 120 -11.76 -19.00 -0.67
N MET A 121 -12.48 -19.84 0.07
CA MET A 121 -11.84 -20.89 0.86
C MET A 121 -11.28 -21.98 -0.07
N THR A 122 -10.05 -22.37 0.23
CA THR A 122 -9.30 -23.42 -0.46
C THR A 122 -9.27 -24.73 0.32
N GLY A 123 -9.69 -24.71 1.59
CA GLY A 123 -9.58 -25.84 2.49
C GLY A 123 -8.18 -25.99 3.09
N SER A 124 -7.34 -24.94 3.02
CA SER A 124 -5.97 -24.99 3.53
C SER A 124 -5.90 -25.07 5.05
N GLY A 125 -6.97 -24.68 5.76
CA GLY A 125 -7.00 -24.60 7.23
C GLY A 125 -6.10 -23.51 7.82
N GLY A 126 -5.44 -22.71 6.97
CA GLY A 126 -4.63 -21.58 7.39
C GLY A 126 -5.47 -20.36 7.79
N ILE A 127 -4.90 -19.48 8.60
CA ILE A 127 -5.57 -18.24 9.05
C ILE A 127 -5.99 -17.30 7.90
N ASN A 128 -5.38 -17.45 6.73
CA ASN A 128 -5.63 -16.63 5.55
C ASN A 128 -6.65 -17.24 4.58
N ASP A 129 -7.18 -18.43 4.88
CA ASP A 129 -8.11 -19.13 4.00
C ASP A 129 -9.43 -18.37 3.85
N GLY A 130 -9.92 -18.18 2.62
CA GLY A 130 -11.10 -17.35 2.36
C GLY A 130 -10.86 -15.84 2.37
N GLY A 131 -9.63 -15.39 2.66
CA GLY A 131 -9.31 -13.96 2.63
C GLY A 131 -9.28 -13.37 1.22
N ARG A 132 -9.77 -12.14 1.08
CA ARG A 132 -9.88 -11.40 -0.17
C ARG A 132 -8.96 -10.18 -0.17
N ALA A 133 -8.19 -9.99 -1.25
CA ALA A 133 -7.20 -8.91 -1.38
C ALA A 133 -6.12 -8.86 -0.27
N LEU A 134 -5.82 -9.99 0.39
CA LEU A 134 -4.82 -10.05 1.47
C LEU A 134 -3.43 -9.58 1.02
N LYS A 135 -3.09 -9.73 -0.26
CA LYS A 135 -1.87 -9.18 -0.88
C LYS A 135 -1.71 -7.68 -0.63
N ALA A 136 -2.82 -6.94 -0.69
CA ALA A 136 -2.84 -5.51 -0.44
C ALA A 136 -3.05 -5.16 1.05
N LEU A 137 -3.81 -5.97 1.80
CA LEU A 137 -4.24 -5.64 3.16
C LEU A 137 -3.26 -6.09 4.24
N VAL A 138 -2.62 -7.25 4.10
CA VAL A 138 -1.71 -7.82 5.10
C VAL A 138 -0.31 -7.27 4.84
N ARG A 139 -0.01 -6.09 5.41
CA ARG A 139 1.21 -5.32 5.13
C ARG A 139 2.10 -5.22 6.37
N PRO A 140 3.43 -5.05 6.22
CA PRO A 140 4.29 -4.68 7.33
C PRO A 140 4.01 -3.25 7.78
N TYR A 141 4.10 -2.97 9.08
CA TYR A 141 3.97 -1.60 9.61
C TYR A 141 4.65 -1.47 10.98
N ALA A 142 5.00 -0.24 11.35
CA ALA A 142 5.49 0.08 12.68
C ALA A 142 4.32 0.04 13.68
N ARG A 143 4.34 -0.90 14.63
CA ARG A 143 3.33 -1.03 15.69
C ARG A 143 3.53 -0.01 16.80
N CYS A 144 4.77 0.21 17.19
CA CYS A 144 5.13 1.13 18.26
C CYS A 144 6.51 1.72 18.00
N PHE A 145 6.63 3.04 18.01
CA PHE A 145 7.89 3.78 17.89
C PHE A 145 7.79 5.10 18.65
N LYS A 146 8.94 5.64 19.06
CA LYS A 146 9.04 6.88 19.84
C LYS A 146 9.69 7.96 19.01
N GLY A 147 8.89 8.80 18.39
CA GLY A 147 9.39 9.90 17.56
C GLY A 147 8.39 10.36 16.51
N GLN A 148 8.87 11.19 15.60
CA GLN A 148 8.06 11.74 14.52
C GLN A 148 8.22 10.90 13.25
N PRO A 149 7.13 10.31 12.72
CA PRO A 149 7.20 9.56 11.48
C PRO A 149 7.52 10.48 10.29
N VAL A 150 8.34 10.00 9.35
CA VAL A 150 8.75 10.74 8.15
C VAL A 150 8.27 10.03 6.89
N THR A 151 8.55 8.73 6.77
CA THR A 151 8.14 7.93 5.61
C THR A 151 7.64 6.56 6.05
N GLN A 152 6.56 6.08 5.44
CA GLN A 152 6.18 4.68 5.44
C GLN A 152 5.71 4.29 4.04
N LYS A 153 6.18 3.15 3.54
CA LYS A 153 5.79 2.64 2.22
C LYS A 153 5.95 1.14 2.16
N PHE A 154 4.91 0.44 1.70
CA PHE A 154 4.97 -0.95 1.29
C PHE A 154 4.59 -1.10 -0.19
N ASP A 155 5.37 -1.88 -0.93
CA ASP A 155 5.06 -2.28 -2.30
C ASP A 155 4.75 -3.78 -2.31
N MET A 156 3.48 -4.13 -2.55
CA MET A 156 3.00 -5.52 -2.46
C MET A 156 3.52 -6.45 -3.59
N ASP A 157 4.07 -5.89 -4.66
CA ASP A 157 4.59 -6.66 -5.78
C ASP A 157 6.06 -7.02 -5.61
N THR A 158 6.84 -6.06 -5.12
CA THR A 158 8.27 -6.23 -4.83
C THR A 158 8.51 -6.70 -3.40
N LYS A 159 7.46 -6.69 -2.56
CA LYS A 159 7.48 -7.00 -1.14
C LYS A 159 8.55 -6.19 -0.40
N ARG A 160 8.64 -4.91 -0.72
CA ARG A 160 9.59 -3.99 -0.11
C ARG A 160 8.85 -3.05 0.81
N PHE A 161 9.26 -3.04 2.06
CA PHE A 161 8.81 -2.09 3.07
C PHE A 161 9.94 -1.12 3.41
N HIS A 162 9.60 0.15 3.56
CA HIS A 162 10.48 1.21 3.98
C HIS A 162 9.79 2.05 5.05
N PHE A 163 10.47 2.24 6.18
CA PHE A 163 10.03 3.13 7.25
C PHE A 163 11.16 4.05 7.70
N LYS A 164 10.83 5.32 7.92
CA LYS A 164 11.72 6.35 8.42
C LYS A 164 11.02 7.20 9.46
N PHE A 165 11.70 7.50 10.55
CA PHE A 165 11.22 8.41 11.58
C PHE A 165 12.40 9.17 12.21
N ILE A 166 12.11 10.23 12.95
CA ILE A 166 13.09 10.97 13.76
C ILE A 166 12.83 10.60 15.21
N SER A 167 13.81 10.01 15.89
CA SER A 167 13.65 9.60 17.30
C SER A 167 13.47 10.80 18.22
N GLY A 168 12.86 10.59 19.37
CA GLY A 168 12.88 11.58 20.45
C GLY A 168 14.22 11.60 21.20
N LYS A 169 14.24 12.28 22.35
CA LYS A 169 15.43 12.39 23.22
C LYS A 169 15.46 11.31 24.32
N GLU A 170 14.46 10.46 24.37
CA GLU A 170 14.31 9.41 25.37
C GLU A 170 15.42 8.36 25.25
N LEU A 171 15.76 7.73 26.38
CA LEU A 171 16.83 6.73 26.47
C LEU A 171 16.42 5.34 25.94
N ASP A 172 15.13 5.07 25.82
CA ASP A 172 14.60 3.79 25.34
C ASP A 172 14.30 3.84 23.84
N ALA A 173 15.16 3.18 23.07
CA ALA A 173 15.21 3.21 21.62
C ALA A 173 14.78 1.88 20.99
N GLN A 174 13.59 1.41 21.37
CA GLN A 174 12.97 0.25 20.74
C GLN A 174 11.81 0.66 19.84
N THR A 175 11.85 0.17 18.62
CA THR A 175 10.75 0.24 17.66
C THR A 175 10.30 -1.17 17.31
N GLU A 176 8.99 -1.41 17.36
CA GLU A 176 8.40 -2.69 17.05
C GLU A 176 7.64 -2.64 15.72
N PHE A 177 7.84 -3.64 14.88
CA PHE A 177 7.15 -3.81 13.61
C PHE A 177 6.36 -5.12 13.59
N PHE A 178 5.17 -5.08 13.01
CA PHE A 178 4.52 -6.27 12.48
C PHE A 178 5.12 -6.58 11.11
N VAL A 179 5.58 -7.81 10.91
CA VAL A 179 6.15 -8.29 9.64
C VAL A 179 5.46 -9.60 9.25
N PRO A 180 4.46 -9.55 8.35
CA PRO A 180 3.59 -10.69 8.10
C PRO A 180 4.27 -11.82 7.32
N ASN A 181 4.13 -13.05 7.82
CA ASN A 181 4.50 -14.28 7.12
C ASN A 181 3.71 -14.46 5.83
N TYR A 182 2.51 -13.86 5.71
CA TYR A 182 1.77 -13.82 4.45
C TYR A 182 2.61 -13.20 3.32
N GLN A 183 3.33 -12.11 3.61
CA GLN A 183 4.22 -11.48 2.64
C GLN A 183 5.55 -12.22 2.53
N TYR A 184 6.06 -12.73 3.66
CA TYR A 184 7.39 -13.32 3.78
C TYR A 184 7.36 -14.77 4.29
N PRO A 185 6.76 -15.72 3.55
CA PRO A 185 6.58 -17.10 4.02
C PRO A 185 7.90 -17.83 4.24
N ASN A 186 8.94 -17.44 3.49
CA ASN A 186 10.29 -18.01 3.58
C ASN A 186 11.24 -17.12 4.39
N GLY A 187 10.70 -16.17 5.17
CA GLY A 187 11.47 -15.16 5.88
C GLY A 187 11.80 -13.94 5.01
N TYR A 188 12.50 -12.98 5.62
CA TYR A 188 12.82 -11.68 5.04
C TYR A 188 14.20 -11.19 5.49
N GLU A 189 14.78 -10.33 4.67
CA GLU A 189 15.97 -9.57 5.01
C GLU A 189 15.59 -8.15 5.41
N CYS A 190 16.46 -7.50 6.19
CA CYS A 190 16.27 -6.12 6.56
C CYS A 190 17.59 -5.39 6.75
N ARG A 191 17.58 -4.08 6.51
CA ARG A 191 18.71 -3.17 6.69
C ARG A 191 18.22 -2.00 7.52
N VAL A 192 18.94 -1.70 8.60
CA VAL A 192 18.69 -0.55 9.47
C VAL A 192 19.83 0.46 9.32
N SER A 193 19.55 1.73 9.55
CA SER A 193 20.56 2.79 9.58
C SER A 193 21.59 2.60 10.68
N ASP A 194 21.17 2.00 11.79
CA ASP A 194 21.92 1.91 13.03
C ASP A 194 21.35 0.82 13.95
N GLY A 195 22.11 0.48 14.99
CA GLY A 195 21.68 -0.47 16.00
C GLY A 195 21.53 -1.90 15.48
N LYS A 196 20.59 -2.65 16.07
CA LYS A 196 20.40 -4.09 15.79
C LYS A 196 18.93 -4.48 15.76
N VAL A 197 18.63 -5.54 15.02
CA VAL A 197 17.28 -6.10 14.87
C VAL A 197 17.18 -7.48 15.49
N VAL A 198 16.05 -7.75 16.13
CA VAL A 198 15.66 -9.06 16.65
C VAL A 198 14.39 -9.48 15.93
N LYS A 199 14.46 -10.60 15.18
CA LYS A 199 13.35 -11.11 14.37
C LYS A 199 12.67 -12.27 15.08
N SER A 200 11.34 -12.28 15.08
CA SER A 200 10.52 -13.41 15.56
C SER A 200 9.48 -13.76 14.51
N VAL A 201 9.80 -14.76 13.67
CA VAL A 201 8.91 -15.24 12.59
C VAL A 201 7.60 -15.81 13.14
N LYS A 202 7.66 -16.55 14.26
CA LYS A 202 6.48 -17.15 14.89
C LYS A 202 5.46 -16.10 15.33
N SER A 203 5.94 -14.99 15.92
CA SER A 203 5.08 -13.90 16.38
C SER A 203 4.87 -12.81 15.33
N GLN A 204 5.45 -12.96 14.13
CA GLN A 204 5.43 -11.94 13.06
C GLN A 204 5.90 -10.57 13.55
N THR A 205 6.92 -10.55 14.41
CA THR A 205 7.44 -9.38 15.10
C THR A 205 8.89 -9.12 14.72
N LEU A 206 9.23 -7.86 14.44
CA LEU A 206 10.62 -7.38 14.41
C LEU A 206 10.78 -6.28 15.45
N VAL A 207 11.76 -6.44 16.34
CA VAL A 207 12.16 -5.39 17.28
C VAL A 207 13.46 -4.78 16.79
N TRP A 208 13.48 -3.47 16.61
CA TRP A 208 14.66 -2.71 16.26
C TRP A 208 15.13 -1.89 17.47
N ILE A 209 16.34 -2.20 17.93
CA ILE A 209 17.04 -1.47 18.99
C ILE A 209 18.00 -0.48 18.30
N HIS A 210 17.58 0.78 18.18
CA HIS A 210 18.32 1.84 17.50
C HIS A 210 19.06 2.76 18.48
N GLY A 211 19.81 3.72 17.98
CA GLY A 211 20.39 4.81 18.76
C GLY A 211 19.33 5.82 19.20
N THR A 212 19.74 6.74 20.07
CA THR A 212 18.92 7.87 20.56
C THR A 212 19.48 9.20 20.07
N GLY A 213 18.76 10.30 20.27
CA GLY A 213 19.33 11.64 20.15
C GLY A 213 18.77 12.50 19.02
N GLY A 214 17.50 12.33 18.64
CA GLY A 214 16.84 13.30 17.77
C GLY A 214 17.25 13.24 16.30
N HIS A 215 17.84 12.13 15.85
CA HIS A 215 18.30 11.98 14.46
C HIS A 215 17.40 11.03 13.65
N PRO A 216 17.45 11.09 12.31
CA PRO A 216 16.67 10.20 11.46
C PRO A 216 17.14 8.75 11.55
N HIS A 217 16.18 7.85 11.69
CA HIS A 217 16.36 6.41 11.66
C HIS A 217 15.58 5.82 10.48
N GLU A 218 16.18 4.89 9.75
CA GLU A 218 15.58 4.25 8.59
C GLU A 218 15.73 2.73 8.59
N ILE A 219 14.66 2.01 8.22
CA ILE A 219 14.66 0.56 8.04
C ILE A 219 14.06 0.18 6.69
N TYR A 220 14.71 -0.78 6.02
CA TYR A 220 14.22 -1.46 4.84
C TYR A 220 13.99 -2.93 5.16
N ILE A 221 12.86 -3.49 4.72
CA ILE A 221 12.54 -4.93 4.82
C ILE A 221 12.18 -5.43 3.43
N TRP A 222 12.72 -6.58 3.02
CA TRP A 222 12.42 -7.17 1.71
C TRP A 222 12.44 -8.69 1.71
N ASP A 223 11.72 -9.28 0.75
CA ASP A 223 11.83 -10.69 0.40
C ASP A 223 13.06 -10.89 -0.50
N PRO A 224 14.12 -11.60 -0.06
CA PRO A 224 15.34 -11.79 -0.85
C PRO A 224 15.11 -12.68 -2.09
N GLN A 225 14.01 -13.44 -2.13
CA GLN A 225 13.69 -14.32 -3.26
C GLN A 225 13.02 -13.56 -4.41
N VAL A 226 12.48 -12.36 -4.15
CA VAL A 226 11.88 -11.52 -5.19
C VAL A 226 12.99 -10.88 -6.01
N LYS A 227 13.37 -11.54 -7.11
CA LYS A 227 14.33 -11.00 -8.07
C LYS A 227 13.75 -9.76 -8.76
N PHE A 228 14.55 -8.71 -8.86
CA PHE A 228 14.19 -7.49 -9.61
C PHE A 228 13.86 -7.86 -11.05
N LYS A 229 12.60 -7.68 -11.45
CA LYS A 229 12.16 -7.91 -12.83
C LYS A 229 12.56 -6.69 -13.67
N TRP A 230 13.75 -6.73 -14.29
CA TRP A 230 14.26 -5.71 -15.22
C TRP A 230 13.24 -5.32 -16.31
N ARG A 231 12.34 -6.24 -16.68
CA ARG A 231 11.21 -5.98 -17.57
C ARG A 231 10.31 -4.81 -17.12
N ARG A 232 10.28 -4.44 -15.84
CA ARG A 232 9.55 -3.25 -15.34
C ARG A 232 10.20 -1.93 -15.76
N LEU A 233 11.46 -1.94 -16.18
CA LEU A 233 12.15 -0.77 -16.75
C LEU A 233 11.90 -0.63 -18.26
N LEU A 234 11.42 -1.66 -18.96
CA LEU A 234 11.19 -1.62 -20.41
C LEU A 234 10.29 -0.46 -20.87
N PRO A 235 9.21 -0.07 -20.16
CA PRO A 235 8.43 1.10 -20.55
C PRO A 235 9.21 2.40 -20.41
N VAL A 236 10.03 2.53 -19.35
CA VAL A 236 10.86 3.71 -19.10
C VAL A 236 11.98 3.80 -20.14
N ILE A 237 12.63 2.67 -20.45
CA ILE A 237 13.64 2.57 -21.50
C ILE A 237 13.00 2.88 -22.86
N GLY A 238 11.80 2.37 -23.14
CA GLY A 238 11.08 2.66 -24.39
C GLY A 238 10.74 4.14 -24.54
N VAL A 239 10.28 4.80 -23.48
CA VAL A 239 10.01 6.25 -23.47
C VAL A 239 11.31 7.04 -23.64
N LEU A 240 12.40 6.66 -22.95
CA LEU A 240 13.70 7.31 -23.11
C LEU A 240 14.24 7.14 -24.54
N LEU A 241 14.12 5.96 -25.13
CA LEU A 241 14.50 5.72 -26.53
C LEU A 241 13.67 6.55 -27.49
N LEU A 242 12.35 6.65 -27.30
CA LEU A 242 11.49 7.52 -28.09
C LEU A 242 11.89 9.00 -27.97
N LEU A 243 12.19 9.48 -26.77
CA LEU A 243 12.66 10.85 -26.54
C LEU A 243 14.02 11.11 -27.20
N VAL A 244 14.94 10.14 -27.17
CA VAL A 244 16.23 10.22 -27.87
C VAL A 244 16.03 10.28 -29.38
N VAL A 245 15.16 9.43 -29.95
CA VAL A 245 14.82 9.47 -31.37
C VAL A 245 14.20 10.81 -31.75
N LEU A 246 13.27 11.33 -30.94
CA LEU A 246 12.65 12.64 -31.16
C LEU A 246 13.69 13.76 -31.14
N LEU A 247 14.65 13.71 -30.21
CA LEU A 247 15.74 14.68 -30.11
C LEU A 247 16.63 14.63 -31.36
N ILE A 248 16.98 13.43 -31.84
CA ILE A 248 17.78 13.25 -33.07
C ILE A 248 17.05 13.86 -34.27
N ILE A 249 15.76 13.54 -34.46
CA ILE A 249 14.94 14.09 -35.54
C ILE A 249 14.89 15.63 -35.48
N LEU A 250 14.72 16.20 -34.28
CA LEU A 250 14.71 17.66 -34.10
C LEU A 250 16.07 18.29 -34.44
N THR A 251 17.19 17.63 -34.11
CA THR A 251 18.52 18.13 -34.46
C THR A 251 18.85 18.00 -35.94
N THR A 252 18.39 16.94 -36.63
CA THR A 252 18.60 16.79 -38.07
C THR A 252 17.72 17.73 -38.89
N LEU A 253 16.46 17.93 -38.49
CA LEU A 253 15.57 18.90 -39.13
C LEU A 253 16.07 20.35 -38.96
N LYS A 254 16.70 20.66 -37.83
CA LYS A 254 17.29 21.99 -37.61
C LYS A 254 18.50 22.23 -38.51
N TRP A 255 19.25 21.18 -38.83
CA TRP A 255 20.39 21.25 -39.74
C TRP A 255 19.95 21.48 -41.20
N GLU A 256 18.85 20.85 -41.65
CA GLU A 256 18.32 21.02 -43.02
C GLU A 256 17.63 22.37 -43.28
N VAL A 257 17.28 23.13 -42.23
CA VAL A 257 16.64 24.45 -42.35
C VAL A 257 17.66 25.59 -42.33
N ASP A 258 18.89 25.32 -41.88
CA ASP A 258 19.99 26.29 -41.81
C ASP A 258 20.97 26.18 -43.02
N GLU A 259 20.67 25.34 -44.03
CA GLU A 259 21.32 25.30 -45.37
C GLU A 259 20.44 25.95 -46.46
#